data_AF-A0A5M8P511-F1
#
_entry.id   AF-A0A5M8P511-F1
#
_cell.length_a   1.000
_cell.length_b   1.000
_cell.length_c   1.000
_cell.angle_alpha   90.00
_cell.angle_beta   90.00
_cell.angle_gamma   90.00
#
_symmetry.space_group_name_H-M   'P 1'
#
loop_
_entity.id
_entity.type
_entity.pdbx_description
1 polymer ?
#
loop_
_entity_poly.entity_id
_entity_poly.type
_entity_poly.pdbx_seq_one_letter_code
_entity_poly.pdbx_strand_id
1 'polypeptide(L)'
;MVKRIAAQYVCLPSVPVLKQHVVELDETVFRNVFPLEREIASVSFFNGILILLKQDIHPVDLFNRLKMESEQQPQTSIFQLLEQQSFTKIKKGDTVFSYLLEGIDLLTAKFGTSNSRSHCHIQRLG
;
A
#
# COMPACT_ATOMS: atom_id res chain seq x y z
N MET A 1 -20.14 -5.62 5.43
CA MET A 1 -19.88 -4.72 6.59
C MET A 1 -18.85 -3.70 6.16
N VAL A 2 -19.10 -2.40 6.40
CA VAL A 2 -18.19 -1.35 5.94
C VAL A 2 -16.97 -1.26 6.85
N LYS A 3 -15.78 -1.43 6.27
CA LYS A 3 -14.47 -1.29 6.91
C LYS A 3 -13.77 -0.05 6.38
N ARG A 4 -13.21 0.76 7.28
CA ARG A 4 -12.45 1.96 6.94
C ARG A 4 -11.02 1.82 7.41
N ILE A 5 -10.10 1.94 6.47
CA ILE A 5 -8.67 1.78 6.69
C ILE A 5 -8.01 3.10 6.32
N ALA A 6 -7.41 3.78 7.29
CA ALA A 6 -6.58 4.94 7.06
C ALA A 6 -5.11 4.52 7.06
N ALA A 7 -4.31 5.13 6.20
CA ALA A 7 -2.88 4.90 6.19
C ALA A 7 -2.11 6.20 5.91
N GLN A 8 -0.86 6.23 6.36
CA GLN A 8 0.06 7.33 6.08
C GLN A 8 0.22 7.56 4.56
N TYR A 9 0.24 6.48 3.78
CA TYR A 9 0.18 6.49 2.32
C TYR A 9 -0.77 5.39 1.81
N VAL A 10 -1.51 5.68 0.74
CA VAL A 10 -2.40 4.73 0.05
C VAL A 10 -1.96 4.64 -1.40
N CYS A 11 -1.67 3.43 -1.85
CA CYS A 11 -1.30 3.11 -3.22
C CYS A 11 -2.45 2.37 -3.92
N LEU A 12 -2.94 2.97 -4.99
CA LEU A 12 -3.93 2.41 -5.90
C LEU A 12 -3.29 2.26 -7.28
N PRO A 13 -3.45 1.13 -7.98
CA PRO A 13 -2.95 0.95 -9.34
C PRO A 13 -3.39 2.07 -10.27
N SER A 14 -2.43 2.62 -11.03
CA SER A 14 -2.66 3.71 -12.00
C SER A 14 -3.17 5.03 -11.40
N VAL A 15 -2.91 5.27 -10.11
CA VAL A 15 -3.19 6.54 -9.41
C VAL A 15 -1.93 6.94 -8.63
N PRO A 16 -1.56 8.22 -8.58
CA PRO A 16 -0.46 8.68 -7.74
C PRO A 16 -0.67 8.29 -6.28
N VAL A 17 0.41 8.01 -5.55
CA VAL A 17 0.33 7.64 -4.13
C VAL A 17 -0.33 8.76 -3.32
N LEU A 18 -1.36 8.40 -2.57
CA LEU A 18 -2.20 9.33 -1.82
C LEU A 18 -1.73 9.39 -0.36
N LYS A 19 -1.29 10.57 0.10
CA LYS A 19 -0.82 10.77 1.48
C LYS A 19 -1.99 10.99 2.44
N GLN A 20 -2.02 10.31 3.58
CA GLN A 20 -3.05 10.42 4.62
C GLN A 20 -4.47 10.31 4.04
N HIS A 21 -4.79 9.16 3.47
CA HIS A 21 -6.11 8.88 2.90
C HIS A 21 -6.75 7.68 3.60
N VAL A 22 -8.08 7.66 3.54
CA VAL A 22 -8.94 6.58 4.02
C VAL A 22 -9.47 5.81 2.83
N VAL A 23 -9.30 4.49 2.88
CA VAL A 23 -9.94 3.54 1.98
C VAL A 23 -11.18 2.99 2.67
N GLU A 24 -12.32 3.08 2.00
CA GLU A 24 -13.57 2.46 2.43
C GLU A 24 -13.82 1.21 1.60
N LEU A 25 -13.91 0.08 2.30
CA LEU A 25 -14.25 -1.23 1.76
C LEU A 25 -15.58 -1.68 2.34
N ASP A 26 -16.38 -2.37 1.55
CA ASP A 26 -17.47 -3.19 2.06
C ASP A 26 -17.04 -4.64 1.92
N GLU A 27 -16.61 -5.23 3.05
CA GLU A 27 -15.83 -6.48 3.07
C GLU A 27 -14.55 -6.34 2.25
N THR A 28 -14.54 -6.83 1.01
CA THR A 28 -13.41 -6.74 0.06
C THR A 28 -13.72 -5.84 -1.13
N VAL A 29 -14.92 -5.26 -1.20
CA VAL A 29 -15.35 -4.44 -2.33
C VAL A 29 -14.93 -2.98 -2.12
N PHE A 30 -14.13 -2.44 -3.03
CA PHE A 30 -13.69 -1.05 -2.99
C PHE A 30 -14.88 -0.09 -3.20
N ARG A 31 -15.17 0.74 -2.19
CA ARG A 31 -16.26 1.72 -2.24
C ARG A 31 -15.75 3.13 -2.52
N ASN A 32 -14.73 3.56 -1.79
CA ASN A 32 -14.23 4.92 -1.93
C ASN A 32 -12.80 5.10 -1.39
N VAL A 33 -12.16 6.19 -1.81
CA VAL A 33 -10.91 6.69 -1.22
C VAL A 33 -11.03 8.20 -1.05
N PHE A 34 -10.63 8.74 0.10
CA PHE A 34 -10.74 10.18 0.38
C PHE A 34 -9.72 10.64 1.44
N PRO A 35 -9.36 11.93 1.50
CA PRO A 35 -8.39 12.45 2.47
C PRO A 35 -8.82 12.21 3.93
N LEU A 36 -7.85 11.90 4.81
CA LEU A 36 -8.01 11.80 6.26
C LEU A 36 -8.03 13.22 6.87
N GLU A 37 -9.09 13.98 6.59
CA GLU A 37 -9.28 15.34 7.11
C GLU A 37 -10.31 15.41 8.25
N ARG A 38 -11.07 14.33 8.48
CA ARG A 38 -12.12 14.26 9.49
C ARG A 38 -11.78 13.19 10.52
N GLU A 39 -12.11 13.44 11.79
CA GLU A 39 -12.27 12.37 12.76
C GLU A 39 -13.40 11.46 12.31
N ILE A 40 -13.06 10.24 11.90
CA ILE A 40 -14.04 9.24 11.50
C ILE A 40 -14.14 8.23 12.64
N ALA A 41 -15.35 8.03 13.16
CA ALA A 41 -15.60 6.98 14.14
C ALA A 41 -15.24 5.61 13.53
N SER A 42 -14.43 4.83 14.25
CA SER A 42 -14.04 3.46 13.89
C SER A 42 -13.20 3.35 12.61
N VAL A 43 -12.14 4.17 12.49
CA VAL A 43 -11.11 4.01 11.47
C VAL A 43 -9.84 3.40 12.08
N SER A 44 -9.30 2.34 11.48
CA SER A 44 -7.97 1.84 11.85
C SER A 44 -6.92 2.62 11.07
N PHE A 45 -6.06 3.35 11.78
CA PHE A 45 -4.95 4.08 11.18
C PHE A 45 -3.66 3.26 11.23
N PHE A 46 -2.98 3.15 10.09
CA PHE A 46 -1.71 2.44 9.95
C PHE A 46 -0.57 3.37 9.53
N ASN A 47 0.57 3.24 10.21
CA ASN A 47 1.78 4.00 9.91
C ASN A 47 2.64 3.26 8.86
N GLY A 48 2.17 3.30 7.60
CA GLY A 48 2.80 2.61 6.49
C GLY A 48 2.16 2.93 5.14
N ILE A 49 2.46 2.10 4.13
CA ILE A 49 1.85 2.17 2.81
C ILE A 49 0.77 1.09 2.68
N LEU A 50 -0.48 1.50 2.51
CA LEU A 50 -1.58 0.62 2.19
C LEU A 50 -1.66 0.43 0.68
N ILE A 51 -1.44 -0.79 0.19
CA ILE A 51 -1.50 -1.16 -1.22
C ILE A 51 -2.80 -1.94 -1.46
N LEU A 52 -3.61 -1.52 -2.44
CA LEU A 52 -4.79 -2.27 -2.86
C LEU A 52 -4.53 -2.93 -4.22
N LEU A 53 -4.88 -4.21 -4.35
CA LEU A 53 -4.74 -4.97 -5.59
C LEU A 53 -6.01 -5.76 -5.90
N LYS A 54 -6.34 -5.96 -7.17
CA LYS A 54 -7.46 -6.85 -7.58
C LYS A 54 -7.11 -8.33 -7.52
N GLN A 55 -5.83 -8.64 -7.40
CA GLN A 55 -5.27 -9.99 -7.42
C GLN A 55 -4.78 -10.34 -6.02
N ASP A 56 -5.08 -11.57 -5.59
CA ASP A 56 -4.57 -12.09 -4.34
C ASP A 56 -3.12 -12.58 -4.57
N ILE A 57 -2.17 -11.82 -4.05
CA ILE A 57 -0.75 -12.17 -4.06
C ILE A 57 -0.36 -12.52 -2.63
N HIS A 58 0.43 -13.58 -2.46
CA HIS A 58 0.99 -13.89 -1.16
C HIS A 58 1.91 -12.72 -0.70
N PRO A 59 1.82 -12.23 0.55
CA PRO A 59 2.57 -11.06 0.98
C PRO A 59 4.08 -11.16 0.72
N VAL A 60 4.68 -12.32 0.97
CA VAL A 60 6.12 -12.56 0.72
C VAL A 60 6.48 -12.39 -0.77
N ASP A 61 5.61 -12.82 -1.69
CA ASP A 61 5.88 -12.70 -3.13
C ASP A 61 5.77 -11.24 -3.59
N LEU A 62 4.77 -10.51 -3.06
CA LEU A 62 4.65 -9.07 -3.31
C LEU A 62 5.87 -8.31 -2.79
N PHE A 63 6.34 -8.63 -1.58
CA PHE A 63 7.56 -8.03 -1.03
C PHE A 63 8.80 -8.32 -1.88
N ASN A 64 9.02 -9.59 -2.23
CA ASN A 64 10.16 -10.00 -3.04
C ASN A 64 10.15 -9.31 -4.40
N ARG A 65 8.98 -9.15 -5.02
CA ARG A 65 8.83 -8.41 -6.28
C ARG A 65 9.24 -6.95 -6.13
N LEU A 66 8.70 -6.24 -5.12
CA LEU A 66 9.05 -4.85 -4.87
C LEU A 66 10.53 -4.68 -4.56
N LYS A 67 11.11 -5.62 -3.81
CA LYS A 67 12.53 -5.66 -3.47
C LYS A 67 13.39 -5.82 -4.73
N MET A 68 13.10 -6.82 -5.57
CA MET A 68 13.82 -7.06 -6.83
C MET A 68 13.79 -5.83 -7.74
N GLU A 69 12.63 -5.18 -7.89
CA GLU A 69 12.52 -3.98 -8.71
C GLU A 69 13.31 -2.80 -8.12
N SER A 70 13.33 -2.66 -6.79
CA SER A 70 14.16 -1.65 -6.13
C SER A 70 15.66 -1.90 -6.28
N GLU A 71 16.10 -3.16 -6.35
CA GLU A 71 17.49 -3.54 -6.61
C GLU A 71 17.87 -3.27 -8.07
N GLN A 72 16.94 -3.49 -9.00
CA GLN A 72 17.13 -3.17 -10.43
C GLN A 72 17.12 -1.66 -10.71
N GLN A 73 16.41 -0.87 -9.90
CA GLN A 73 16.32 0.58 -10.02
C GLN A 73 16.59 1.28 -8.67
N PRO A 74 17.85 1.29 -8.20
CA PRO A 74 18.19 1.76 -6.85
C PRO A 74 18.03 3.28 -6.65
N GLN A 75 17.83 4.03 -7.74
CA GLN A 75 17.52 5.46 -7.74
C GLN A 75 16.01 5.76 -7.75
N THR A 76 15.15 4.76 -7.91
CA THR A 76 13.69 4.95 -7.96
C THR A 76 13.08 4.83 -6.56
N SER A 77 12.27 5.81 -6.17
CA SER A 77 11.52 5.77 -4.90
C SER A 77 10.52 4.62 -4.88
N ILE A 78 10.26 4.04 -3.70
CA ILE A 78 9.23 3.02 -3.51
C ILE A 78 7.84 3.45 -4.02
N PHE A 79 7.50 4.73 -3.91
CA PHE A 79 6.22 5.24 -4.43
C PHE A 79 6.17 5.15 -5.95
N GLN A 80 7.26 5.51 -6.61
CA GLN A 80 7.36 5.46 -8.06
C GLN A 80 7.42 4.02 -8.58
N LEU A 81 8.09 3.11 -7.85
CA LEU A 81 8.03 1.68 -8.15
C LEU A 81 6.58 1.16 -8.06
N LEU A 82 5.86 1.50 -6.99
CA LEU A 82 4.48 1.10 -6.79
C LEU A 82 3.52 1.66 -7.86
N GLU A 83 3.75 2.90 -8.31
CA GLU A 83 3.00 3.52 -9.41
C GLU A 83 3.29 2.87 -10.77
N GLN A 84 4.54 2.44 -11.00
CA GLN A 84 4.98 1.76 -12.23
C GLN A 84 4.54 0.30 -12.31
N GLN A 85 4.12 -0.29 -11.19
CA GLN A 85 3.56 -1.63 -11.20
C GLN A 85 2.37 -1.70 -12.17
N SER A 86 2.42 -2.67 -13.08
CA SER A 86 1.37 -2.92 -14.07
C SER A 86 0.16 -3.63 -13.46
N PHE A 87 -0.29 -3.18 -12.29
CA PHE A 87 -1.49 -3.70 -11.65
C PHE A 87 -2.74 -3.18 -12.36
N THR A 88 -3.80 -3.99 -12.32
CA THR A 88 -5.07 -3.60 -12.92
C THR A 88 -5.68 -2.42 -12.14
N LYS A 89 -6.04 -1.36 -12.85
CA LYS A 89 -6.71 -0.19 -12.28
C LYS A 89 -7.95 -0.59 -11.47
N ILE A 90 -8.04 -0.05 -10.26
CA ILE A 90 -9.16 -0.28 -9.35
C ILE A 90 -10.28 0.73 -9.64
N LYS A 91 -11.52 0.25 -9.68
CA LYS A 91 -12.75 1.05 -9.79
C LYS A 91 -13.69 0.74 -8.63
N LYS A 92 -14.61 1.66 -8.34
CA LYS A 92 -15.67 1.43 -7.35
C LYS A 92 -16.47 0.18 -7.73
N GLY A 93 -16.67 -0.72 -6.77
CA GLY A 93 -17.33 -2.01 -6.98
C GLY A 93 -16.37 -3.17 -7.28
N ASP A 94 -15.08 -2.92 -7.48
CA ASP A 94 -14.10 -3.99 -7.65
C ASP A 94 -13.80 -4.69 -6.32
N THR A 95 -13.69 -6.02 -6.35
CA THR A 95 -13.07 -6.78 -5.27
C THR A 95 -11.57 -6.53 -5.22
N VAL A 96 -11.06 -6.20 -4.05
CA VAL A 96 -9.67 -5.86 -3.80
C VAL A 96 -9.13 -6.57 -2.57
N PHE A 97 -7.81 -6.75 -2.56
CA PHE A 97 -7.02 -7.25 -1.45
C PHE A 97 -6.14 -6.12 -0.95
N SER A 98 -6.18 -5.89 0.36
CA SER A 98 -5.39 -4.87 1.04
C SER A 98 -4.11 -5.45 1.62
N TYR A 99 -2.98 -4.81 1.33
CA TYR A 99 -1.68 -5.13 1.88
C TYR A 99 -1.11 -3.90 2.58
N LEU A 100 -0.57 -4.08 3.77
CA LEU A 100 0.10 -3.03 4.51
C LEU A 100 1.59 -3.30 4.52
N LEU A 101 2.35 -2.32 4.04
CA LEU A 101 3.80 -2.32 4.01
C LEU A 101 4.31 -1.35 5.08
N GLU A 102 5.02 -1.91 6.07
CA GLU A 102 5.55 -1.20 7.25
C GLU A 102 7.06 -1.40 7.38
N GLY A 103 7.69 -0.56 8.20
CA GLY A 103 9.13 -0.68 8.49
C GLY A 103 10.04 -0.25 7.33
N ILE A 104 9.52 0.49 6.36
CA ILE A 104 10.32 1.19 5.35
C ILE A 104 10.62 2.59 5.89
N ASP A 105 11.88 3.03 5.76
CA ASP A 105 12.19 4.44 5.97
C ASP A 105 11.62 5.25 4.79
N LEU A 106 10.41 5.77 5.02
CA LEU A 106 9.66 6.57 4.06
C LEU A 106 10.35 7.91 3.73
N LEU A 107 11.35 8.32 4.53
CA LEU A 107 12.13 9.54 4.31
C LEU A 107 13.31 9.33 3.34
N THR A 108 13.84 8.10 3.23
CA THR A 108 14.92 7.77 2.28
C THR A 108 14.48 6.95 1.07
N ALA A 109 13.23 6.47 1.05
CA ALA A 109 12.62 5.75 -0.07
C ALA A 109 13.51 4.64 -0.67
N LYS A 110 14.30 3.97 0.18
CA LYS A 110 15.08 2.78 -0.17
C LYS A 110 14.57 1.62 0.67
N PHE A 111 14.36 0.46 0.05
CA PHE A 111 14.50 -0.79 0.78
C PHE A 111 15.94 -0.80 1.29
N GLY A 112 16.13 -0.81 2.61
CA GLY A 112 17.43 -0.52 3.21
C GLY A 112 18.59 -1.27 2.56
N THR A 113 19.44 -0.56 1.82
CA THR A 113 20.70 -1.09 1.31
C THR A 113 21.79 -0.81 2.34
N SER A 114 22.01 -1.76 3.26
CA SER A 114 23.32 -2.19 3.80
C SER A 114 23.19 -2.73 5.23
N ASN A 115 23.50 -4.02 5.41
CA ASN A 115 24.07 -4.67 6.61
C ASN A 115 23.47 -4.43 8.01
N SER A 116 22.22 -3.99 8.16
CA SER A 116 21.56 -3.96 9.48
C SER A 116 20.06 -4.17 9.35
N ARG A 117 19.62 -5.43 9.52
CA ARG A 117 18.27 -5.87 9.92
C ARG A 117 17.13 -4.85 9.69
N SER A 118 16.85 -4.48 8.44
CA SER A 118 15.66 -3.68 8.15
C SER A 118 14.45 -4.61 8.22
N HIS A 119 13.71 -4.50 9.32
CA HIS A 119 12.45 -5.22 9.58
C HIS A 119 11.32 -4.65 8.72
N CYS A 120 11.50 -4.60 7.39
CA CYS A 120 10.41 -4.28 6.49
C CYS A 120 9.45 -5.47 6.46
N HIS A 121 8.18 -5.20 6.74
CA HIS A 121 7.15 -6.22 6.84
C HIS A 121 5.98 -5.85 5.94
N ILE A 122 5.49 -6.85 5.20
CA ILE A 122 4.24 -6.73 4.47
C ILE A 122 3.23 -7.73 5.03
N GLN A 123 2.02 -7.26 5.27
CA GLN A 123 0.94 -8.06 5.81
C GLN A 123 -0.34 -7.84 5.01
N ARG A 124 -1.13 -8.90 4.79
CA ARG A 124 -2.45 -8.77 4.18
C ARG A 124 -3.45 -8.36 5.27
N LEU A 125 -4.17 -7.27 5.03
CA LEU A 125 -5.28 -6.86 5.87
C LEU A 125 -6.54 -7.60 5.38
N GLY A 126 -7.14 -8.39 6.28
CA GLY A 126 -8.30 -9.26 6.00
C GLY A 126 -9.54 -8.52 5.54
#